data_AF-A0A093XRT8-F1
#
_entry.id   AF-A0A093XRT8-F1
#
_cell.length_a   1.000
_cell.length_b   1.000
_cell.length_c   1.000
_cell.angle_alpha   90.00
_cell.angle_beta   90.00
_cell.angle_gamma   90.00
#
_symmetry.space_group_name_H-M   'P 1'
#
loop_
_entity.id
_entity.type
_entity.pdbx_description
1 polymer ?
#
loop_
_entity_poly.entity_id
_entity_poly.type
_entity_poly.pdbx_seq_one_letter_code
_entity_poly.pdbx_strand_id
1 'polypeptide(L)'
;MAPKPAFNSLLLTLFAAVATVPAALADPDCAPGGNFDLSFWNLQLPTGEPGTLTTIKSADLQGCSGYQDSNFSTDKSSGAIVLIAPGNPDLTHCSTSSGSTHCRTELREVDSNTGKNAAWSPKNTNSLTVSMTVEAADDGSHGTAIGQVFASDASKPLAEMYYSRNGEIVVGVKPDADSGQIVTKVGDVAVGTKFEYKLEYSKDVLTVTINGKATTLDTGSWDSPNCYFKTGNYNQGKSADSSKVLITAIKVSHS
;
A
#
# COMPACT_ATOMS: atom_id res chain seq x y z
N MET A 1 36.13 40.75 56.18
CA MET A 1 35.14 40.17 55.24
C MET A 1 35.88 39.80 53.96
N ALA A 2 36.10 38.51 53.72
CA ALA A 2 36.73 38.02 52.49
C ALA A 2 35.65 37.72 51.43
N PRO A 3 35.87 38.02 50.14
CA PRO A 3 34.90 37.71 49.10
C PRO A 3 34.95 36.22 48.73
N LYS A 4 33.77 35.61 48.58
CA LYS A 4 33.61 34.23 48.06
C LYS A 4 33.90 34.19 46.55
N PRO A 5 34.56 33.16 46.02
CA PRO A 5 34.70 32.98 44.58
C PRO A 5 33.41 32.41 43.98
N ALA A 6 32.94 32.98 42.88
CA ALA A 6 31.85 32.45 42.08
C ALA A 6 32.42 31.43 41.08
N PHE A 7 31.94 30.19 41.13
CA PHE A 7 32.22 29.17 40.12
C PHE A 7 31.27 29.38 38.93
N ASN A 8 31.81 29.84 37.80
CA ASN A 8 31.10 29.80 36.53
C ASN A 8 31.17 28.38 35.96
N SER A 9 30.03 27.68 35.93
CA SER A 9 29.90 26.40 35.23
C SER A 9 29.70 26.66 33.74
N LEU A 10 30.69 26.29 32.93
CA LEU A 10 30.61 26.36 31.47
C LEU A 10 29.91 25.08 30.96
N LEU A 11 28.66 25.20 30.56
CA LEU A 11 27.89 24.10 29.97
C LEU A 11 28.37 23.89 28.53
N LEU A 12 29.11 22.80 28.28
CA LEU A 12 29.54 22.41 26.93
C LEU A 12 28.38 21.67 26.24
N THR A 13 27.64 22.34 25.37
CA THR A 13 26.65 21.70 24.49
C THR A 13 27.38 20.94 23.38
N LEU A 14 27.45 19.61 23.49
CA LEU A 14 27.83 18.73 22.39
C LEU A 14 26.71 18.73 21.35
N PHE A 15 26.95 19.35 20.18
CA PHE A 15 26.13 19.10 19.00
C PHE A 15 26.47 17.70 18.47
N ALA A 16 25.59 16.72 18.70
CA ALA A 16 25.65 15.46 17.99
C ALA A 16 25.32 15.73 16.51
N ALA A 17 26.33 15.70 15.65
CA ALA A 17 26.13 15.71 14.21
C ALA A 17 25.41 14.41 13.82
N VAL A 18 24.12 14.50 13.50
CA VAL A 18 23.38 13.41 12.90
C VAL A 18 23.93 13.24 11.48
N ALA A 19 24.79 12.24 11.30
CA ALA A 19 25.23 11.84 9.97
C ALA A 19 24.01 11.27 9.23
N THR A 20 23.42 12.06 8.34
CA THR A 20 22.41 11.58 7.40
C THR A 20 23.11 10.64 6.42
N VAL A 21 22.98 9.33 6.63
CA VAL A 21 23.36 8.34 5.62
C VAL A 21 22.45 8.58 4.42
N PRO A 22 22.98 8.84 3.21
CA PRO A 22 22.14 8.93 2.02
C PRO A 22 21.37 7.62 1.90
N ALA A 23 20.04 7.69 1.81
CA ALA A 23 19.27 6.52 1.39
C ALA A 23 19.87 6.05 0.06
N ALA A 24 20.30 4.78 -0.01
CA ALA A 24 20.76 4.22 -1.26
C ALA A 24 19.67 4.46 -2.30
N LEU A 25 20.01 5.16 -3.38
CA LEU A 25 19.09 5.37 -4.49
C LEU A 25 18.76 3.99 -5.06
N ALA A 26 17.46 3.75 -5.32
CA ALA A 26 17.02 2.52 -5.96
C ALA A 26 17.76 2.33 -7.30
N ASP A 27 18.18 1.10 -7.59
CA ASP A 27 18.88 0.74 -8.82
C ASP A 27 17.86 0.57 -9.96
N PRO A 28 17.80 1.49 -10.95
CA PRO A 28 16.83 1.40 -12.02
C PRO A 28 17.05 0.19 -12.94
N ASP A 29 18.21 -0.46 -12.91
CA ASP A 29 18.52 -1.63 -13.73
C ASP A 29 18.09 -2.94 -13.08
N CYS A 30 17.82 -2.94 -11.78
CA CYS A 30 17.23 -4.08 -11.08
C CYS A 30 15.71 -4.16 -11.27
N ALA A 31 15.17 -5.38 -11.24
CA ALA A 31 13.76 -5.62 -11.03
C ALA A 31 13.29 -5.09 -9.66
N PRO A 32 11.98 -4.88 -9.44
CA PRO A 32 11.48 -4.28 -8.20
C PRO A 32 12.00 -4.94 -6.92
N GLY A 33 12.11 -6.27 -6.87
CA GLY A 33 12.60 -6.96 -5.67
C GLY A 33 14.10 -6.81 -5.39
N GLY A 34 14.87 -6.19 -6.27
CA GLY A 34 16.24 -5.76 -5.99
C GLY A 34 16.30 -4.46 -5.20
N ASN A 35 15.24 -3.63 -5.29
CA ASN A 35 15.16 -2.31 -4.68
C ASN A 35 14.26 -2.28 -3.45
N PHE A 36 13.28 -3.18 -3.38
CA PHE A 36 12.27 -3.23 -2.32
C PHE A 36 12.26 -4.61 -1.68
N ASP A 37 12.00 -4.65 -0.37
CA ASP A 37 11.76 -5.90 0.34
C ASP A 37 10.39 -6.46 -0.06
N LEU A 38 10.39 -7.31 -1.08
CA LEU A 38 9.20 -8.00 -1.57
C LEU A 38 8.96 -9.35 -0.89
N SER A 39 9.70 -9.69 0.17
CA SER A 39 9.48 -10.93 0.92
C SER A 39 8.08 -11.03 1.52
N PHE A 40 7.47 -9.88 1.85
CA PHE A 40 6.12 -9.75 2.40
C PHE A 40 5.00 -9.83 1.36
N TRP A 41 5.27 -10.08 0.06
CA TRP A 41 4.24 -9.92 -0.97
C TRP A 41 4.18 -11.08 -1.95
N ASN A 42 2.96 -11.52 -2.27
CA ASN A 42 2.68 -12.09 -3.58
C ASN A 42 2.17 -10.97 -4.49
N LEU A 43 2.37 -11.07 -5.80
CA LEU A 43 1.83 -10.14 -6.78
C LEU A 43 0.68 -10.81 -7.55
N GLN A 44 -0.47 -10.16 -7.61
CA GLN A 44 -1.60 -10.56 -8.44
C GLN A 44 -1.59 -9.72 -9.72
N LEU A 45 -1.50 -10.39 -10.87
CA LEU A 45 -1.44 -9.77 -12.19
C LEU A 45 -2.82 -9.75 -12.87
N PRO A 46 -3.04 -8.88 -13.88
CA PRO A 46 -4.31 -8.77 -14.60
C PRO A 46 -4.43 -9.84 -15.70
N THR A 47 -3.74 -10.97 -15.54
CA THR A 47 -3.67 -12.10 -16.47
C THR A 47 -4.02 -13.39 -15.72
N GLY A 48 -4.24 -14.49 -16.44
CA GLY A 48 -4.58 -15.79 -15.86
C GLY A 48 -5.74 -16.45 -16.60
N GLU A 49 -6.08 -17.67 -16.19
CA GLU A 49 -7.25 -18.37 -16.73
C GLU A 49 -8.57 -17.72 -16.24
N PRO A 50 -9.68 -17.85 -16.98
CA PRO A 50 -10.97 -17.30 -16.58
C PRO A 50 -11.34 -17.66 -15.13
N GLY A 51 -11.65 -16.63 -14.32
CA GLY A 51 -11.99 -16.78 -12.90
C GLY A 51 -10.79 -16.90 -11.96
N THR A 52 -9.56 -16.80 -12.47
CA THR A 52 -8.31 -16.83 -11.70
C THR A 52 -7.38 -15.67 -12.07
N LEU A 53 -6.45 -15.36 -11.16
CA LEU A 53 -5.37 -14.40 -11.40
C LEU A 53 -4.04 -15.14 -11.36
N THR A 54 -3.16 -14.86 -12.32
CA THR A 54 -1.75 -15.21 -12.23
C THR A 54 -1.19 -14.56 -10.97
N THR A 55 -0.64 -15.39 -10.09
CA THR A 55 -0.05 -14.94 -8.83
C THR A 55 1.43 -15.29 -8.82
N ILE A 56 2.28 -14.26 -8.86
CA ILE A 56 3.72 -14.41 -8.69
C ILE A 56 4.01 -14.49 -7.20
N LYS A 57 4.79 -15.51 -6.80
CA LYS A 57 5.07 -15.76 -5.39
C LYS A 57 6.18 -14.85 -4.88
N SER A 58 6.17 -14.55 -3.59
CA SER A 58 7.21 -13.77 -2.91
C SER A 58 8.63 -14.20 -3.28
N ALA A 59 8.90 -15.50 -3.35
CA ALA A 59 10.22 -16.02 -3.72
C ALA A 59 10.66 -15.62 -5.13
N ASP A 60 9.72 -15.50 -6.07
CA ASP A 60 9.98 -15.13 -7.47
C ASP A 60 10.05 -13.61 -7.67
N LEU A 61 9.57 -12.81 -6.71
CA LEU A 61 9.64 -11.36 -6.77
C LEU A 61 11.01 -10.81 -6.34
N GLN A 62 11.73 -11.53 -5.47
CA GLN A 62 12.90 -11.03 -4.75
C GLN A 62 14.16 -10.95 -5.61
N GLY A 63 15.03 -9.99 -5.28
CA GLY A 63 16.33 -9.79 -5.89
C GLY A 63 16.30 -9.01 -7.21
N CYS A 64 17.49 -8.60 -7.67
CA CYS A 64 17.67 -7.79 -8.88
C CYS A 64 17.16 -8.49 -10.17
N SER A 65 17.13 -9.82 -10.16
CA SER A 65 16.60 -10.66 -11.25
C SER A 65 15.19 -11.18 -10.96
N GLY A 66 14.50 -10.62 -9.96
CA GLY A 66 13.13 -10.96 -9.63
C GLY A 66 12.17 -10.66 -10.78
N TYR A 67 10.93 -11.12 -10.63
CA TYR A 67 9.91 -10.97 -11.65
C TYR A 67 9.63 -9.50 -11.99
N GLN A 68 9.47 -9.24 -13.29
CA GLN A 68 8.95 -8.00 -13.84
C GLN A 68 8.33 -8.26 -15.22
N ASP A 69 7.36 -7.44 -15.60
CA ASP A 69 6.70 -7.44 -16.91
C ASP A 69 6.21 -6.02 -17.27
N SER A 70 5.33 -5.90 -18.27
CA SER A 70 4.74 -4.62 -18.66
C SER A 70 3.82 -4.00 -17.60
N ASN A 71 3.28 -4.80 -16.68
CA ASN A 71 2.36 -4.34 -15.65
C ASN A 71 3.06 -4.05 -14.32
N PHE A 72 4.15 -4.76 -14.02
CA PHE A 72 4.94 -4.66 -12.80
C PHE A 72 6.42 -4.55 -13.15
N SER A 73 7.00 -3.36 -13.02
CA SER A 73 8.39 -3.11 -13.43
C SER A 73 9.07 -2.04 -12.58
N THR A 74 10.36 -1.84 -12.79
CA THR A 74 11.11 -0.73 -12.20
C THR A 74 11.10 0.48 -13.13
N ASP A 75 10.72 1.65 -12.60
CA ASP A 75 10.88 2.91 -13.31
C ASP A 75 12.37 3.19 -13.55
N LYS A 76 12.75 3.39 -14.81
CA LYS A 76 14.15 3.55 -15.21
C LYS A 76 14.78 4.87 -14.78
N SER A 77 13.99 5.84 -14.33
CA SER A 77 14.50 7.13 -13.88
C SER A 77 14.65 7.19 -12.36
N SER A 78 13.71 6.61 -11.61
CA SER A 78 13.64 6.75 -10.15
C SER A 78 13.88 5.45 -9.39
N GLY A 79 13.87 4.30 -10.06
CA GLY A 79 13.91 2.97 -9.43
C GLY A 79 12.62 2.59 -8.68
N ALA A 80 11.51 3.32 -8.89
CA ALA A 80 10.23 3.05 -8.24
C ALA A 80 9.58 1.77 -8.79
N ILE A 81 8.74 1.11 -8.00
CA ILE A 81 7.85 0.07 -8.53
C ILE A 81 6.78 0.74 -9.36
N VAL A 82 6.61 0.34 -10.61
CA VAL A 82 5.51 0.74 -11.50
C VAL A 82 4.46 -0.36 -11.49
N LEU A 83 3.21 -0.01 -11.20
CA LEU A 83 2.06 -0.94 -11.28
C LEU A 83 0.98 -0.36 -12.21
N ILE A 84 0.72 -1.05 -13.32
CA ILE A 84 -0.29 -0.70 -14.32
C ILE A 84 -1.40 -1.74 -14.29
N ALA A 85 -2.65 -1.32 -14.24
CA ALA A 85 -3.80 -2.22 -14.31
C ALA A 85 -4.71 -1.79 -15.47
N PRO A 86 -5.09 -2.70 -16.38
CA PRO A 86 -6.07 -2.43 -17.43
C PRO A 86 -7.41 -1.95 -16.86
N GLY A 87 -8.17 -1.21 -17.67
CA GLY A 87 -9.57 -0.88 -17.38
C GLY A 87 -10.50 -2.10 -17.51
N ASN A 88 -11.81 -1.85 -17.53
CA ASN A 88 -12.90 -2.83 -17.53
C ASN A 88 -12.56 -4.17 -18.25
N PRO A 89 -12.65 -5.32 -17.55
CA PRO A 89 -12.34 -6.64 -18.12
C PRO A 89 -13.12 -6.99 -19.38
N ASP A 90 -14.37 -6.54 -19.53
CA ASP A 90 -15.18 -6.81 -20.72
C ASP A 90 -14.62 -6.14 -21.99
N LEU A 91 -13.86 -5.06 -21.81
CA LEU A 91 -13.27 -4.26 -22.89
C LEU A 91 -11.79 -4.57 -23.10
N THR A 92 -11.06 -4.90 -22.03
CA THR A 92 -9.61 -5.11 -22.06
C THR A 92 -9.21 -6.58 -22.04
N HIS A 93 -10.16 -7.47 -21.74
CA HIS A 93 -9.96 -8.91 -21.58
C HIS A 93 -8.93 -9.29 -20.52
N CYS A 94 -8.73 -8.43 -19.52
CA CYS A 94 -7.95 -8.78 -18.34
C CYS A 94 -8.64 -9.93 -17.58
N SER A 95 -7.87 -10.70 -16.83
CA SER A 95 -8.41 -11.75 -15.96
C SER A 95 -8.84 -11.18 -14.61
N THR A 96 -9.90 -11.76 -14.04
CA THR A 96 -10.37 -11.46 -12.68
C THR A 96 -10.48 -12.75 -11.85
N SER A 97 -10.52 -12.61 -10.52
CA SER A 97 -10.80 -13.74 -9.61
C SER A 97 -12.30 -13.92 -9.38
N SER A 98 -12.73 -15.08 -8.90
CA SER A 98 -14.13 -15.34 -8.54
C SER A 98 -14.75 -14.35 -7.54
N GLY A 99 -13.92 -13.65 -6.75
CA GLY A 99 -14.36 -12.62 -5.80
C GLY A 99 -14.26 -11.18 -6.31
N SER A 100 -13.93 -10.97 -7.58
CA SER A 100 -13.62 -9.65 -8.16
C SER A 100 -14.13 -9.51 -9.58
N THR A 101 -14.70 -8.34 -9.89
CA THR A 101 -15.13 -7.98 -11.26
C THR A 101 -14.19 -6.99 -11.94
N HIS A 102 -13.04 -6.70 -11.34
CA HIS A 102 -12.13 -5.63 -11.76
C HIS A 102 -10.69 -6.13 -11.94
N CYS A 103 -9.94 -5.50 -12.84
CA CYS A 103 -8.54 -5.81 -13.14
C CYS A 103 -7.60 -5.28 -12.05
N ARG A 104 -6.49 -5.98 -11.82
CA ARG A 104 -5.48 -5.53 -10.85
C ARG A 104 -4.06 -5.89 -11.23
N THR A 105 -3.15 -5.04 -10.80
CA THR A 105 -1.74 -5.35 -10.56
C THR A 105 -1.45 -4.94 -9.12
N GLU A 106 -1.60 -5.88 -8.20
CA GLU A 106 -1.73 -5.58 -6.78
C GLU A 106 -0.95 -6.57 -5.92
N LEU A 107 -0.19 -6.04 -4.97
CA LEU A 107 0.53 -6.81 -3.98
C LEU A 107 -0.44 -7.27 -2.90
N ARG A 108 -0.33 -8.55 -2.53
CA ARG A 108 -1.11 -9.22 -1.50
C ARG A 108 -0.17 -9.76 -0.43
N GLU A 109 -0.32 -9.27 0.80
CA GLU A 109 0.64 -9.50 1.89
C GLU A 109 0.73 -10.97 2.28
N VAL A 110 1.93 -11.54 2.33
CA VAL A 110 2.25 -12.87 2.87
C VAL A 110 3.13 -12.76 4.10
N ASP A 111 3.17 -13.83 4.89
CA ASP A 111 4.19 -13.97 5.93
C ASP A 111 5.59 -14.06 5.28
N SER A 112 6.50 -13.16 5.63
CA SER A 112 7.80 -13.03 4.96
C SER A 112 8.75 -14.21 5.20
N ASN A 113 8.57 -14.95 6.29
CA ASN A 113 9.41 -16.10 6.61
C ASN A 113 8.99 -17.35 5.84
N THR A 114 7.69 -17.49 5.54
CA THR A 114 7.12 -18.72 5.00
C THR A 114 6.52 -18.57 3.61
N GLY A 115 6.27 -17.34 3.13
CA GLY A 115 5.56 -17.05 1.89
C GLY A 115 4.08 -17.45 1.91
N LYS A 116 3.56 -17.91 3.06
CA LYS A 116 2.16 -18.31 3.23
C LYS A 116 1.26 -17.09 3.36
N ASN A 117 -0.03 -17.32 3.13
CA ASN A 117 -0.98 -16.24 3.21
C ASN A 117 -0.99 -15.60 4.62
N ALA A 118 -0.74 -14.29 4.71
CA ALA A 118 -0.89 -13.56 5.96
C ALA A 118 -2.36 -13.54 6.38
N ALA A 119 -2.56 -13.61 7.70
CA ALA A 119 -3.84 -13.54 8.39
C ALA A 119 -3.58 -13.11 9.85
N TRP A 120 -3.23 -11.85 10.05
CA TRP A 120 -2.87 -11.30 11.36
C TRP A 120 -4.09 -10.80 12.12
N SER A 121 -4.05 -10.87 13.46
CA SER A 121 -5.12 -10.37 14.31
C SER A 121 -5.01 -8.85 14.50
N PRO A 122 -6.10 -8.08 14.34
CA PRO A 122 -6.11 -6.64 14.60
C PRO A 122 -6.01 -6.29 16.08
N LYS A 123 -6.01 -7.28 16.99
CA LYS A 123 -5.73 -7.08 18.42
C LYS A 123 -4.27 -6.72 18.69
N ASN A 124 -3.36 -7.11 17.80
CA ASN A 124 -1.95 -6.74 17.82
C ASN A 124 -1.73 -5.38 17.13
N THR A 125 -0.47 -4.99 16.90
CA THR A 125 -0.14 -3.81 16.10
C THR A 125 0.21 -4.23 14.68
N ASN A 126 -0.52 -3.72 13.70
CA ASN A 126 -0.32 -4.05 12.28
C ASN A 126 -0.39 -2.77 11.46
N SER A 127 0.64 -2.50 10.66
CA SER A 127 0.67 -1.34 9.79
C SER A 127 1.35 -1.60 8.45
N LEU A 128 0.82 -0.93 7.43
CA LEU A 128 1.41 -0.78 6.10
C LEU A 128 1.66 0.71 5.85
N THR A 129 2.90 1.08 5.55
CA THR A 129 3.27 2.44 5.12
C THR A 129 3.78 2.41 3.69
N VAL A 130 3.27 3.30 2.84
CA VAL A 130 3.59 3.36 1.41
C VAL A 130 3.81 4.81 0.99
N SER A 131 4.92 5.09 0.31
CA SER A 131 5.10 6.32 -0.46
C SER A 131 4.73 6.05 -1.92
N MET A 132 3.67 6.70 -2.39
CA MET A 132 3.04 6.46 -3.70
C MET A 132 2.91 7.74 -4.52
N THR A 133 2.94 7.59 -5.84
CA THR A 133 2.45 8.58 -6.81
C THR A 133 1.38 7.91 -7.66
N VAL A 134 0.21 8.53 -7.80
CA VAL A 134 -0.80 8.08 -8.77
C VAL A 134 -0.68 8.95 -10.01
N GLU A 135 -0.16 8.39 -11.11
CA GLU A 135 0.01 9.11 -12.38
C GLU A 135 -1.26 9.10 -13.23
N ALA A 136 -2.03 8.02 -13.15
CA ALA A 136 -3.32 7.89 -13.81
C ALA A 136 -4.28 7.10 -12.93
N ALA A 137 -5.40 7.73 -12.56
CA ALA A 137 -6.50 7.08 -11.86
C ALA A 137 -7.61 6.69 -12.85
N ASP A 138 -8.32 5.60 -12.56
CA ASP A 138 -9.44 5.12 -13.37
C ASP A 138 -10.73 5.95 -13.19
N ASP A 139 -11.76 5.63 -13.97
CA ASP A 139 -13.08 6.28 -13.96
C ASP A 139 -14.10 5.59 -13.04
N GLY A 140 -13.65 4.79 -12.07
CA GLY A 140 -14.51 4.23 -11.03
C GLY A 140 -15.17 5.32 -10.18
N SER A 141 -16.26 4.98 -9.47
CA SER A 141 -17.05 5.97 -8.70
C SER A 141 -16.23 6.74 -7.66
N HIS A 142 -15.18 6.13 -7.13
CA HIS A 142 -14.21 6.73 -6.21
C HIS A 142 -12.76 6.71 -6.77
N GLY A 143 -12.58 6.23 -7.99
CA GLY A 143 -11.30 6.00 -8.64
C GLY A 143 -10.61 4.67 -8.27
N THR A 144 -9.29 4.64 -8.45
CA THR A 144 -8.46 3.45 -8.31
C THR A 144 -8.28 3.07 -6.86
N ALA A 145 -8.53 1.80 -6.53
CA ALA A 145 -8.19 1.25 -5.23
C ALA A 145 -6.67 1.05 -5.13
N ILE A 146 -6.05 1.73 -4.17
CA ILE A 146 -4.58 1.80 -4.01
C ILE A 146 -4.06 1.07 -2.77
N GLY A 147 -4.95 0.76 -1.81
CA GLY A 147 -4.60 0.04 -0.59
C GLY A 147 -5.82 -0.56 0.10
N GLN A 148 -5.64 -1.69 0.77
CA GLN A 148 -6.74 -2.40 1.44
C GLN A 148 -6.30 -3.00 2.78
N VAL A 149 -7.25 -3.09 3.70
CA VAL A 149 -7.26 -4.04 4.81
C VAL A 149 -8.33 -5.07 4.50
N PHE A 150 -7.94 -6.32 4.32
CA PHE A 150 -8.81 -7.36 3.81
C PHE A 150 -9.06 -8.43 4.88
N ALA A 151 -10.33 -8.69 5.21
CA ALA A 151 -10.73 -9.72 6.16
C ALA A 151 -10.55 -11.10 5.51
N SER A 152 -9.62 -11.90 6.03
CA SER A 152 -9.15 -13.15 5.43
C SER A 152 -10.27 -14.18 5.31
N ASP A 153 -10.87 -14.56 6.43
CA ASP A 153 -11.82 -15.67 6.49
C ASP A 153 -13.15 -15.34 5.81
N ALA A 154 -13.59 -14.08 5.92
CA ALA A 154 -14.78 -13.59 5.23
C ALA A 154 -14.58 -13.45 3.71
N SER A 155 -13.32 -13.38 3.26
CA SER A 155 -12.96 -13.10 1.88
C SER A 155 -13.56 -11.77 1.36
N LYS A 156 -13.46 -10.71 2.16
CA LYS A 156 -14.00 -9.37 1.85
C LYS A 156 -13.03 -8.24 2.22
N PRO A 157 -13.00 -7.13 1.48
CA PRO A 157 -12.29 -5.93 1.93
C PRO A 157 -13.00 -5.38 3.17
N LEU A 158 -12.31 -5.32 4.31
CA LEU A 158 -12.81 -4.61 5.48
C LEU A 158 -12.75 -3.10 5.22
N ALA A 159 -11.61 -2.65 4.69
CA ALA A 159 -11.40 -1.29 4.23
C ALA A 159 -10.69 -1.26 2.88
N GLU A 160 -11.14 -0.38 1.99
CA GLU A 160 -10.56 -0.18 0.67
C GLU A 160 -10.37 1.33 0.44
N MET A 161 -9.13 1.73 0.16
CA MET A 161 -8.76 3.12 -0.04
C MET A 161 -8.66 3.42 -1.52
N TYR A 162 -9.39 4.44 -1.96
CA TYR A 162 -9.49 4.85 -3.36
C TYR A 162 -8.87 6.22 -3.58
N TYR A 163 -8.28 6.39 -4.76
CA TYR A 163 -7.71 7.63 -5.25
C TYR A 163 -8.37 7.98 -6.58
N SER A 164 -9.00 9.15 -6.66
CA SER A 164 -9.78 9.58 -7.81
C SER A 164 -8.97 10.35 -8.87
N ARG A 165 -9.57 10.58 -10.04
CA ARG A 165 -9.02 11.45 -11.10
C ARG A 165 -8.85 12.91 -10.70
N ASN A 166 -9.49 13.36 -9.62
CA ASN A 166 -9.31 14.73 -9.10
C ASN A 166 -8.34 14.80 -7.92
N GLY A 167 -7.73 13.68 -7.52
CA GLY A 167 -6.78 13.61 -6.41
C GLY A 167 -7.40 13.43 -5.03
N GLU A 168 -8.73 13.28 -4.97
CA GLU A 168 -9.41 12.96 -3.71
C GLU A 168 -9.07 11.55 -3.25
N ILE A 169 -8.84 11.41 -1.93
CA ILE A 169 -8.59 10.13 -1.29
C ILE A 169 -9.72 9.83 -0.32
N VAL A 170 -10.42 8.72 -0.55
CA VAL A 170 -11.49 8.22 0.31
C VAL A 170 -11.20 6.79 0.74
N VAL A 171 -11.79 6.37 1.87
CA VAL A 171 -11.76 4.98 2.33
C VAL A 171 -13.19 4.49 2.48
N GLY A 172 -13.52 3.41 1.80
CA GLY A 172 -14.75 2.67 1.99
C GLY A 172 -14.55 1.58 3.02
N VAL A 173 -15.26 1.64 4.15
CA VAL A 173 -15.24 0.60 5.19
C VAL A 173 -16.55 -0.17 5.16
N LYS A 174 -16.51 -1.50 5.03
CA LYS A 174 -17.71 -2.32 5.20
C LYS A 174 -17.97 -2.50 6.70
N PRO A 175 -19.21 -2.26 7.20
CA PRO A 175 -19.52 -2.47 8.61
C PRO A 175 -19.63 -3.96 9.01
N ASP A 176 -19.70 -4.85 8.03
CA ASP A 176 -19.71 -6.32 8.13
C ASP A 176 -19.34 -6.95 6.77
N ALA A 177 -19.38 -8.27 6.63
CA ALA A 177 -18.99 -8.96 5.39
C ALA A 177 -19.96 -8.74 4.21
N ASP A 178 -21.22 -8.40 4.48
CA ASP A 178 -22.32 -8.47 3.52
C ASP A 178 -22.79 -7.08 3.08
N SER A 179 -22.69 -6.09 3.97
CA SER A 179 -23.12 -4.70 3.76
C SER A 179 -22.24 -3.91 2.78
N GLY A 180 -22.80 -2.86 2.19
CA GLY A 180 -22.05 -1.90 1.38
C GLY A 180 -21.00 -1.13 2.17
N GLN A 181 -20.07 -0.48 1.47
CA GLN A 181 -19.06 0.38 2.09
C GLN A 181 -19.65 1.71 2.56
N ILE A 182 -19.24 2.16 3.74
CA ILE A 182 -19.41 3.54 4.22
C ILE A 182 -18.14 4.30 3.81
N VAL A 183 -18.30 5.29 2.95
CA VAL A 183 -17.18 6.02 2.33
C VAL A 183 -16.87 7.28 3.12
N THR A 184 -15.62 7.43 3.55
CA THR A 184 -15.13 8.60 4.30
C THR A 184 -13.97 9.25 3.54
N LYS A 185 -14.03 10.57 3.32
CA LYS A 185 -12.89 11.33 2.77
C LYS A 185 -11.79 11.44 3.82
N VAL A 186 -10.57 11.04 3.46
CA VAL A 186 -9.40 11.04 4.37
C VAL A 186 -8.30 12.00 3.91
N GLY A 187 -8.32 12.42 2.64
CA GLY A 187 -7.29 13.30 2.11
C GLY A 187 -7.57 13.81 0.70
N ASP A 188 -6.62 14.60 0.22
CA ASP A 188 -6.59 15.16 -1.13
C ASP A 188 -5.11 15.39 -1.50
N VAL A 189 -4.69 14.86 -2.64
CA VAL A 189 -3.34 14.99 -3.17
C VAL A 189 -3.45 15.10 -4.69
N ALA A 190 -2.90 16.14 -5.30
CA ALA A 190 -2.96 16.31 -6.75
C ALA A 190 -2.35 15.13 -7.53
N VAL A 191 -2.96 14.78 -8.67
CA VAL A 191 -2.49 13.71 -9.57
C VAL A 191 -1.04 13.93 -9.96
N GLY A 192 -0.25 12.86 -9.99
CA GLY A 192 1.19 12.91 -10.28
C GLY A 192 2.05 13.42 -9.12
N THR A 193 1.46 13.74 -7.96
CA THR A 193 2.21 14.17 -6.77
C THR A 193 2.48 12.98 -5.86
N LYS A 194 3.72 12.86 -5.39
CA LYS A 194 4.11 11.86 -4.39
C LYS A 194 3.48 12.19 -3.03
N PHE A 195 2.93 11.18 -2.37
CA PHE A 195 2.42 11.26 -1.00
C PHE A 195 2.76 9.99 -0.22
N GLU A 196 2.69 10.08 1.10
CA GLU A 196 2.74 8.92 1.98
C GLU A 196 1.34 8.62 2.51
N TYR A 197 0.97 7.35 2.52
CA TYR A 197 -0.12 6.87 3.34
C TYR A 197 0.32 5.77 4.30
N LYS A 198 -0.38 5.69 5.43
CA LYS A 198 -0.29 4.56 6.37
C LYS A 198 -1.67 4.00 6.63
N LEU A 199 -1.83 2.70 6.42
CA LEU A 199 -2.97 1.91 6.90
C LEU A 199 -2.53 1.22 8.19
N GLU A 200 -3.26 1.42 9.28
CA GLU A 200 -2.99 0.78 10.57
C GLU A 200 -4.29 0.19 11.12
N TYR A 201 -4.30 -1.11 11.39
CA TYR A 201 -5.41 -1.74 12.10
C TYR A 201 -4.87 -2.46 13.33
N SER A 202 -4.95 -1.76 14.45
CA SER A 202 -4.25 -2.13 15.67
C SER A 202 -5.14 -1.92 16.89
N LYS A 203 -5.14 -2.88 17.80
CA LYS A 203 -6.01 -2.89 18.99
C LYS A 203 -7.49 -2.63 18.62
N ASP A 204 -7.91 -3.23 17.51
CA ASP A 204 -9.25 -3.07 16.92
C ASP A 204 -9.61 -1.64 16.49
N VAL A 205 -8.61 -0.78 16.27
CA VAL A 205 -8.81 0.58 15.75
C VAL A 205 -8.18 0.71 14.37
N LEU A 206 -9.01 0.97 13.36
CA LEU A 206 -8.56 1.26 12.01
C LEU A 206 -8.26 2.76 11.87
N THR A 207 -7.02 3.09 11.52
CA THR A 207 -6.57 4.46 11.27
C THR A 207 -5.88 4.54 9.91
N VAL A 208 -6.26 5.55 9.13
CA VAL A 208 -5.60 5.91 7.88
C VAL A 208 -4.92 7.25 8.05
N THR A 209 -3.65 7.33 7.70
CA THR A 209 -2.87 8.58 7.74
C THR A 209 -2.46 8.96 6.33
N ILE A 210 -2.76 10.18 5.90
CA ILE A 210 -2.29 10.76 4.63
C ILE A 210 -1.37 11.92 4.94
N ASN A 211 -0.09 11.86 4.52
CA ASN A 211 0.92 12.88 4.78
C ASN A 211 0.95 13.37 6.25
N GLY A 212 0.93 12.42 7.19
CA GLY A 212 0.94 12.68 8.63
C GLY A 212 -0.42 13.07 9.25
N LYS A 213 -1.47 13.29 8.46
CA LYS A 213 -2.82 13.57 8.96
C LYS A 213 -3.62 12.27 9.14
N ALA A 214 -3.86 11.88 10.38
CA ALA A 214 -4.59 10.68 10.74
C ALA A 214 -6.12 10.88 10.73
N THR A 215 -6.84 9.84 10.30
CA THR A 215 -8.30 9.70 10.37
C THR A 215 -8.60 8.30 10.91
N THR A 216 -9.28 8.20 12.04
CA THR A 216 -9.79 6.94 12.58
C THR A 216 -11.13 6.61 11.93
N LEU A 217 -11.32 5.36 11.54
CA LEU A 217 -12.51 4.89 10.83
C LEU A 217 -13.22 3.82 11.67
N ASP A 218 -14.55 3.90 11.70
CA ASP A 218 -15.39 2.91 12.36
C ASP A 218 -15.43 1.62 11.53
N THR A 219 -15.07 0.50 12.14
CA THR A 219 -15.11 -0.83 11.53
C THR A 219 -16.45 -1.54 11.78
N GLY A 220 -17.45 -0.86 12.32
CA GLY A 220 -18.79 -1.43 12.52
C GLY A 220 -18.76 -2.66 13.44
N SER A 221 -19.37 -3.75 12.98
CA SER A 221 -19.62 -4.97 13.76
C SER A 221 -18.61 -6.09 13.55
N TRP A 222 -17.48 -5.82 12.88
CA TRP A 222 -16.41 -6.79 12.74
C TRP A 222 -15.88 -7.25 14.12
N ASP A 223 -15.94 -8.55 14.39
CA ASP A 223 -15.41 -9.15 15.63
C ASP A 223 -13.91 -9.47 15.50
N SER A 224 -13.09 -8.42 15.28
CA SER A 224 -11.63 -8.53 15.14
C SER A 224 -11.16 -9.60 14.14
N PRO A 225 -11.68 -9.66 12.90
CA PRO A 225 -11.33 -10.69 11.94
C PRO A 225 -9.84 -10.66 11.63
N ASN A 226 -9.23 -11.83 11.43
CA ASN A 226 -7.87 -11.87 10.92
C ASN A 226 -7.81 -11.21 9.54
N CYS A 227 -6.82 -10.35 9.34
CA CYS A 227 -6.70 -9.50 8.17
C CYS A 227 -5.36 -9.68 7.45
N TYR A 228 -5.28 -9.14 6.25
CA TYR A 228 -4.03 -8.89 5.54
C TYR A 228 -4.10 -7.59 4.75
N PHE A 229 -2.95 -7.00 4.46
CA PHE A 229 -2.85 -5.80 3.64
C PHE A 229 -2.80 -6.13 2.15
N LYS A 230 -3.34 -5.20 1.35
CA LYS A 230 -3.07 -5.13 -0.09
C LYS A 230 -2.65 -3.71 -0.46
N THR A 231 -1.82 -3.58 -1.49
CA THR A 231 -1.44 -2.28 -2.06
C THR A 231 -1.00 -2.44 -3.50
N GLY A 232 -1.22 -1.40 -4.30
CA GLY A 232 -0.84 -1.41 -5.70
C GLY A 232 -1.91 -0.72 -6.51
N ASN A 233 -2.35 -1.39 -7.57
CA ASN A 233 -3.27 -0.83 -8.54
C ASN A 233 -4.43 -1.80 -8.79
N TYR A 234 -5.59 -1.49 -8.22
CA TYR A 234 -6.84 -2.21 -8.46
C TYR A 234 -7.85 -1.30 -9.16
N ASN A 235 -7.97 -1.47 -10.48
CA ASN A 235 -8.69 -0.56 -11.36
C ASN A 235 -10.22 -0.77 -11.27
N GLN A 236 -10.94 0.24 -10.76
CA GLN A 236 -12.40 0.20 -10.57
C GLN A 236 -13.19 0.75 -11.77
N GLY A 237 -12.49 1.02 -12.86
CA GLY A 237 -13.00 1.70 -14.03
C GLY A 237 -14.08 0.94 -14.77
N LYS A 238 -14.92 1.70 -15.48
CA LYS A 238 -15.95 1.17 -16.40
C LYS A 238 -15.51 1.27 -17.85
N SER A 239 -14.58 2.19 -18.14
CA SER A 239 -13.92 2.35 -19.43
C SER A 239 -12.76 1.36 -19.63
N ALA A 240 -12.17 1.37 -20.82
CA ALA A 240 -10.94 0.63 -21.11
C ALA A 240 -9.67 1.32 -20.59
N ASP A 241 -9.80 2.48 -19.93
CA ASP A 241 -8.65 3.27 -19.48
C ASP A 241 -7.85 2.51 -18.42
N SER A 242 -6.55 2.33 -18.68
CA SER A 242 -5.63 1.82 -17.68
C SER A 242 -5.36 2.87 -16.59
N SER A 243 -5.12 2.39 -15.37
CA SER A 243 -4.59 3.18 -14.26
C SER A 243 -3.10 2.88 -14.08
N LYS A 244 -2.35 3.82 -13.49
CA LYS A 244 -0.92 3.70 -13.23
C LYS A 244 -0.54 4.34 -11.90
N VAL A 245 0.14 3.56 -11.06
CA VAL A 245 0.70 4.02 -9.78
C VAL A 245 2.17 3.67 -9.69
N LEU A 246 2.93 4.48 -8.96
CA LEU A 246 4.33 4.25 -8.64
C LEU A 246 4.51 4.17 -7.13
N ILE A 247 5.32 3.23 -6.64
CA ILE A 247 5.68 3.09 -5.23
C ILE A 247 7.18 3.34 -5.07
N THR A 248 7.54 4.33 -4.26
CA THR A 248 8.94 4.68 -3.95
C THR A 248 9.39 4.23 -2.57
N ALA A 249 8.46 3.78 -1.72
CA ALA A 249 8.76 3.12 -0.45
C ALA A 249 7.56 2.26 -0.02
N ILE A 250 7.82 1.09 0.54
CA ILE A 250 6.79 0.18 1.06
C ILE A 250 7.33 -0.52 2.30
N LYS A 251 6.54 -0.56 3.36
CA LYS A 251 6.93 -1.22 4.62
C LYS A 251 5.71 -1.79 5.33
N VAL A 252 5.82 -3.06 5.71
CA VAL A 252 4.90 -3.75 6.62
C VAL A 252 5.54 -3.84 8.00
N SER A 253 4.75 -3.75 9.05
CA SER A 253 5.18 -3.97 10.43
C SER A 253 4.09 -4.66 11.24
N HIS A 254 4.46 -5.74 11.93
CA HIS A 254 3.64 -6.44 12.92
C HIS A 254 4.37 -6.49 14.26
N SER A 255 3.66 -6.25 15.37
CA SER A 255 4.19 -6.42 16.73
C SER A 255 3.10 -6.67 17.77
#